data_AF-A0A2V9IUE8-F1
#
_entry.id   AF-A0A2V9IUE8-F1
#
_cell.length_a   1.000
_cell.length_b   1.000
_cell.length_c   1.000
_cell.angle_alpha   90.00
_cell.angle_beta   90.00
_cell.angle_gamma   90.00
#
_symmetry.space_group_name_H-M   'P 1'
#
loop_
_entity.id
_entity.type
_entity.pdbx_description
1 polymer ?
#
loop_
_entity_poly.entity_id
_entity_poly.type
_entity_poly.pdbx_seq_one_letter_code
_entity_poly.pdbx_strand_id
1 'polypeptide(L)'
;MLLLALAPTSWAGSCAGLPTAAQLKTFLGQAASGTGISASLGPGTGVGGLFGGQRMWAAVVDRDGEICAFATSTSDPTQVWPGSQQIAKGKAYTANAFSLDALALSTARLYTFVQPRHSLFGLNNSNPFNPTFLSPTSGSGGGTNQIAGGIITFGGGVPLYSLTGSIIGGLGVSGDTACTDHEIAKRVRDLSGHNPPGGPLVDDITYSAPDGPSVFTHPVCLNTLRNGVPIGNENVASGY
;
A
#
# COMPACT_ATOMS: atom_id res chain seq x y z
N MET A 1 26.64 32.19 -29.99
CA MET A 1 26.16 31.91 -28.62
C MET A 1 25.01 30.92 -28.77
N LEU A 2 25.30 29.62 -28.67
CA LEU A 2 24.34 28.54 -28.93
C LEU A 2 23.53 28.33 -27.64
N LEU A 3 22.25 28.70 -27.65
CA LEU A 3 21.34 28.37 -26.53
C LEU A 3 21.09 26.86 -26.55
N LEU A 4 21.70 26.13 -25.62
CA LEU A 4 21.22 24.80 -25.26
C LEU A 4 19.86 24.97 -24.56
N ALA A 5 18.78 24.63 -25.26
CA ALA A 5 17.50 24.40 -24.62
C ALA A 5 17.62 23.11 -23.80
N LEU A 6 17.76 23.25 -22.48
CA LEU A 6 17.52 22.16 -21.54
C LEU A 6 16.06 21.74 -21.72
N ALA A 7 15.82 20.57 -22.29
CA ALA A 7 14.51 19.95 -22.26
C ALA A 7 14.08 19.85 -20.79
N PRO A 8 12.84 20.22 -20.42
CA PRO A 8 12.37 19.97 -19.08
C PRO A 8 12.48 18.46 -18.86
N THR A 9 13.28 18.05 -17.88
CA THR A 9 13.21 16.71 -17.32
C THR A 9 11.75 16.51 -16.91
N SER A 10 11.01 15.69 -17.64
CA SER A 10 9.66 15.29 -17.25
C SER A 10 9.81 14.43 -16.00
N TRP A 11 9.72 15.05 -14.83
CA TRP A 11 9.52 14.34 -13.57
C TRP A 11 8.16 13.65 -13.74
N ALA A 12 8.16 12.32 -13.86
CA ALA A 12 7.03 11.57 -14.38
C ALA A 12 5.81 11.56 -13.43
N GLY A 13 4.98 12.60 -13.49
CA GLY A 13 3.59 12.64 -13.04
C GLY A 13 2.62 12.29 -14.17
N SER A 14 2.77 11.12 -14.78
CA SER A 14 2.00 10.76 -16.00
C SER A 14 1.42 9.35 -15.96
N CYS A 15 1.37 8.71 -14.79
CA CYS A 15 1.00 7.30 -14.62
C CYS A 15 1.79 6.30 -15.48
N ALA A 16 2.82 6.75 -16.21
CA ALA A 16 3.61 5.95 -17.11
C ALA A 16 4.43 4.92 -16.33
N GLY A 17 4.40 3.67 -16.80
CA GLY A 17 5.09 2.55 -16.15
C GLY A 17 4.35 1.98 -14.92
N LEU A 18 3.31 2.65 -14.42
CA LEU A 18 2.55 2.17 -13.28
C LEU A 18 1.47 1.14 -13.68
N PRO A 19 1.07 0.23 -12.76
CA PRO A 19 0.07 -0.79 -13.05
C PRO A 19 -1.29 -0.21 -13.47
N THR A 20 -1.86 -0.76 -14.55
CA THR A 20 -3.25 -0.50 -14.96
C THR A 20 -4.25 -1.21 -14.03
N ALA A 21 -5.52 -0.80 -14.07
CA ALA A 21 -6.58 -1.45 -13.29
C ALA A 21 -6.73 -2.96 -13.60
N ALA A 22 -6.55 -3.36 -14.86
CA ALA A 22 -6.59 -4.75 -15.27
C ALA A 22 -5.44 -5.56 -14.67
N GLN A 23 -4.21 -5.01 -14.72
CA GLN A 23 -3.04 -5.61 -14.10
C GLN A 23 -3.19 -5.70 -12.58
N LEU A 24 -3.67 -4.64 -11.91
CA LEU A 24 -3.94 -4.66 -10.47
C LEU A 24 -4.88 -5.79 -10.07
N LYS A 25 -5.96 -6.00 -10.82
CA LYS A 25 -6.89 -7.10 -10.56
C LYS A 25 -6.21 -8.46 -10.67
N THR A 26 -5.38 -8.68 -11.69
CA THR A 26 -4.59 -9.91 -11.84
C THR A 26 -3.60 -10.09 -10.69
N PHE A 27 -2.85 -9.03 -10.35
CA PHE A 27 -1.85 -9.06 -9.28
C PHE A 27 -2.48 -9.30 -7.92
N LEU A 28 -3.68 -8.76 -7.62
CA LEU A 28 -4.39 -9.05 -6.38
C LEU A 28 -4.69 -10.55 -6.22
N GLY A 29 -5.17 -11.20 -7.29
CA GLY A 29 -5.40 -12.64 -7.30
C GLY A 29 -4.11 -13.43 -7.07
N GLN A 30 -3.05 -13.09 -7.81
CA GLN A 30 -1.74 -13.73 -7.70
C GLN A 30 -1.07 -13.51 -6.34
N ALA A 31 -1.20 -12.32 -5.75
CA ALA A 31 -0.66 -12.01 -4.43
C ALA A 31 -1.33 -12.85 -3.34
N ALA A 32 -2.66 -13.00 -3.40
CA ALA A 32 -3.41 -13.83 -2.47
C ALA A 32 -3.06 -15.33 -2.62
N SER A 33 -2.90 -15.82 -3.86
CA SER A 33 -2.51 -17.21 -4.14
C SER A 33 -0.99 -17.45 -4.11
N GLY A 34 -0.20 -16.42 -3.80
CA GLY A 34 1.26 -16.37 -3.86
C GLY A 34 1.87 -16.89 -5.17
N THR A 35 1.13 -16.77 -6.27
CA THR A 35 1.58 -17.22 -7.60
C THR A 35 2.49 -16.16 -8.22
N GLY A 36 3.73 -16.53 -8.55
CA GLY A 36 4.67 -15.65 -9.25
C GLY A 36 5.41 -14.63 -8.37
N ILE A 37 5.16 -14.60 -7.06
CA ILE A 37 5.90 -13.74 -6.13
C ILE A 37 7.33 -14.26 -5.94
N SER A 38 8.24 -13.34 -5.63
CA SER A 38 9.62 -13.64 -5.26
C SER A 38 9.68 -14.55 -4.02
N ALA A 39 10.62 -15.51 -4.01
CA ALA A 39 10.79 -16.46 -2.91
C ALA A 39 11.04 -15.81 -1.54
N SER A 40 11.61 -14.58 -1.52
CA SER A 40 11.81 -13.80 -0.30
C SER A 40 10.51 -13.41 0.41
N LEU A 41 9.36 -13.43 -0.29
CA LEU A 41 8.05 -13.12 0.27
C LEU A 41 7.32 -14.33 0.87
N GLY A 42 8.04 -15.45 1.01
CA GLY A 42 7.57 -16.66 1.67
C GLY A 42 7.08 -17.75 0.72
N PRO A 43 6.75 -18.94 1.26
CA PRO A 43 6.06 -19.96 0.49
C PRO A 43 4.75 -19.36 0.00
N GLY A 44 4.42 -19.52 -1.29
CA GLY A 44 3.29 -18.87 -1.95
C GLY A 44 1.89 -19.15 -1.39
N THR A 45 1.71 -19.63 -0.16
CA THR A 45 0.42 -19.86 0.47
C THR A 45 0.32 -19.11 1.80
N GLY A 46 -0.76 -18.34 1.96
CA GLY A 46 -1.13 -17.69 3.22
C GLY A 46 -0.61 -16.26 3.41
N VAL A 47 -1.53 -15.36 3.73
CA VAL A 47 -1.27 -13.95 4.15
C VAL A 47 -2.01 -13.59 5.45
N GLY A 48 -2.67 -14.57 6.07
CA GLY A 48 -3.40 -14.37 7.31
C GLY A 48 -4.72 -13.63 7.15
N GLY A 49 -5.15 -12.99 8.23
CA GLY A 49 -6.33 -12.13 8.24
C GLY A 49 -7.67 -12.87 8.30
N LEU A 50 -8.72 -12.14 7.94
CA LEU A 50 -10.11 -12.55 7.90
C LEU A 50 -10.47 -13.27 6.59
N PHE A 51 -9.88 -12.86 5.48
CA PHE A 51 -10.25 -13.31 4.13
C PHE A 51 -9.06 -13.83 3.32
N GLY A 52 -7.88 -13.97 3.93
CA GLY A 52 -6.70 -14.51 3.24
C GLY A 52 -6.29 -13.66 2.04
N GLY A 53 -6.53 -12.35 2.07
CA GLY A 53 -6.16 -11.46 0.97
C GLY A 53 -7.11 -11.46 -0.23
N GLN A 54 -8.21 -12.21 -0.19
CA GLN A 54 -9.04 -12.46 -1.38
C GLN A 54 -10.09 -11.36 -1.66
N ARG A 55 -10.33 -10.45 -0.71
CA ARG A 55 -11.35 -9.40 -0.81
C ARG A 55 -10.70 -8.03 -0.63
N MET A 56 -10.09 -7.51 -1.68
CA MET A 56 -9.21 -6.34 -1.62
C MET A 56 -9.56 -5.29 -2.66
N TRP A 57 -9.46 -4.02 -2.26
CA TRP A 57 -9.23 -2.89 -3.16
C TRP A 57 -7.72 -2.67 -3.30
N ALA A 58 -7.27 -2.34 -4.50
CA ALA A 58 -5.96 -1.75 -4.75
C ALA A 58 -6.13 -0.39 -5.41
N ALA A 59 -5.21 0.54 -5.11
CA ALA A 59 -5.09 1.82 -5.78
C ALA A 59 -3.61 2.14 -6.01
N VAL A 60 -3.31 2.77 -7.14
CA VAL A 60 -1.98 3.26 -7.48
C VAL A 60 -2.07 4.76 -7.72
N VAL A 61 -1.11 5.47 -7.16
CA VAL A 61 -0.87 6.89 -7.45
C VAL A 61 0.51 7.07 -8.06
N ASP A 62 0.68 8.08 -8.89
CA ASP A 62 2.01 8.49 -9.36
C ASP A 62 2.77 9.35 -8.35
N ARG A 63 3.90 9.89 -8.79
CA ARG A 63 4.78 10.70 -7.94
C ARG A 63 4.11 11.97 -7.45
N ASP A 64 3.25 12.59 -8.26
CA ASP A 64 2.49 13.80 -7.91
C ASP A 64 1.30 13.47 -6.98
N GLY A 65 0.98 12.18 -6.85
CA GLY A 65 -0.11 11.69 -6.00
C GLY A 65 -1.44 11.61 -6.75
N GLU A 66 -1.42 11.69 -8.09
CA GLU A 66 -2.60 11.51 -8.91
C GLU A 66 -2.98 10.03 -8.97
N ILE A 67 -4.28 9.73 -8.84
CA ILE A 67 -4.78 8.36 -8.96
C ILE A 67 -4.62 7.89 -10.40
N CYS A 68 -3.79 6.86 -10.60
CA CYS A 68 -3.56 6.25 -11.90
C CYS A 68 -4.50 5.10 -12.20
N ALA A 69 -4.73 4.26 -11.20
CA ALA A 69 -5.58 3.09 -11.32
C ALA A 69 -6.12 2.67 -9.95
N PHE A 70 -7.27 2.04 -9.95
CA PHE A 70 -7.79 1.33 -8.79
C PHE A 70 -8.67 0.16 -9.27
N ALA A 71 -8.71 -0.93 -8.50
CA ALA A 71 -9.45 -2.13 -8.85
C ALA A 71 -9.81 -2.96 -7.61
N THR A 72 -10.80 -3.85 -7.75
CA THR A 72 -11.12 -4.88 -6.76
C THR A 72 -10.58 -6.24 -7.19
N SER A 73 -10.28 -7.11 -6.22
CA SER A 73 -9.91 -8.51 -6.45
C SER A 73 -11.06 -9.34 -7.02
N THR A 74 -12.31 -8.95 -6.74
CA THR A 74 -13.52 -9.65 -7.17
C THR A 74 -14.09 -9.07 -8.48
N SER A 75 -14.93 -9.84 -9.18
CA SER A 75 -15.76 -9.35 -10.29
C SER A 75 -16.89 -8.45 -9.81
N ASP A 76 -17.52 -8.82 -8.70
CA ASP A 76 -18.53 -8.03 -8.03
C ASP A 76 -17.88 -7.17 -6.93
N PRO A 77 -17.75 -5.84 -7.10
CA PRO A 77 -17.11 -4.97 -6.12
C PRO A 77 -17.87 -4.87 -4.80
N THR A 78 -19.13 -5.32 -4.73
CA THR A 78 -19.88 -5.41 -3.45
C THR A 78 -19.36 -6.54 -2.55
N GLN A 79 -18.57 -7.46 -3.11
CA GLN A 79 -17.90 -8.54 -2.38
C GLN A 79 -16.59 -8.12 -1.72
N VAL A 80 -16.19 -6.86 -1.86
CA VAL A 80 -15.13 -6.23 -1.08
C VAL A 80 -15.74 -5.10 -0.27
N TRP A 81 -15.24 -4.84 0.95
CA TRP A 81 -15.75 -3.75 1.78
C TRP A 81 -15.75 -2.42 1.00
N PRO A 82 -16.90 -1.75 0.82
CA PRO A 82 -16.97 -0.51 0.06
C PRO A 82 -16.10 0.61 0.65
N GLY A 83 -15.98 0.67 1.98
CA GLY A 83 -15.12 1.64 2.68
C GLY A 83 -13.63 1.47 2.39
N SER A 84 -13.20 0.28 1.98
CA SER A 84 -11.79 0.01 1.66
C SER A 84 -11.31 0.73 0.40
N GLN A 85 -12.20 1.23 -0.47
CA GLN A 85 -11.78 2.00 -1.64
C GLN A 85 -11.05 3.30 -1.24
N GLN A 86 -11.61 4.04 -0.28
CA GLN A 86 -10.98 5.25 0.26
C GLN A 86 -9.64 4.92 0.91
N ILE A 87 -9.63 3.87 1.73
CA ILE A 87 -8.46 3.46 2.51
C ILE A 87 -7.33 3.02 1.57
N ALA A 88 -7.62 2.26 0.51
CA ALA A 88 -6.62 1.88 -0.48
C ALA A 88 -6.00 3.11 -1.17
N LYS A 89 -6.81 4.10 -1.56
CA LYS A 89 -6.32 5.36 -2.13
C LYS A 89 -5.47 6.16 -1.15
N GLY A 90 -5.93 6.30 0.10
CA GLY A 90 -5.19 7.00 1.15
C GLY A 90 -3.86 6.30 1.48
N LYS A 91 -3.82 4.97 1.51
CA LYS A 91 -2.59 4.19 1.68
C LYS A 91 -1.60 4.41 0.54
N ALA A 92 -2.08 4.42 -0.71
CA ALA A 92 -1.26 4.70 -1.88
C ALA A 92 -0.66 6.12 -1.81
N TYR A 93 -1.51 7.11 -1.53
CA TYR A 93 -1.10 8.50 -1.36
C TYR A 93 -0.08 8.67 -0.23
N THR A 94 -0.33 8.06 0.93
CA THR A 94 0.58 8.13 2.09
C THR A 94 1.95 7.54 1.77
N ALA A 95 1.99 6.37 1.11
CA ALA A 95 3.23 5.71 0.77
C ALA A 95 4.08 6.53 -0.21
N ASN A 96 3.44 7.19 -1.19
CA ASN A 96 4.09 8.13 -2.11
C ASN A 96 4.55 9.42 -1.40
N ALA A 97 3.73 9.95 -0.49
CA ALA A 97 3.97 11.24 0.17
C ALA A 97 5.15 11.20 1.16
N PHE A 98 5.39 10.07 1.81
CA PHE A 98 6.41 9.95 2.88
C PHE A 98 7.58 9.02 2.56
N SER A 99 7.73 8.63 1.29
CA SER A 99 8.90 7.90 0.81
C SER A 99 9.76 8.79 -0.09
N LEU A 100 11.06 8.52 -0.09
CA LEU A 100 12.07 9.22 -0.89
C LEU A 100 13.04 8.19 -1.48
N ASP A 101 13.79 8.55 -2.52
CA ASP A 101 14.85 7.70 -3.08
C ASP A 101 15.82 7.14 -2.02
N ALA A 102 16.06 7.91 -0.96
CA ALA A 102 16.93 7.52 0.16
C ALA A 102 16.25 6.66 1.24
N LEU A 103 14.91 6.63 1.29
CA LEU A 103 14.15 5.92 2.33
C LEU A 103 12.76 5.50 1.82
N ALA A 104 12.60 4.20 1.60
CA ALA A 104 11.28 3.59 1.41
C ALA A 104 10.57 3.45 2.77
N LEU A 105 9.35 3.98 2.86
CA LEU A 105 8.55 3.97 4.08
C LEU A 105 7.13 3.52 3.78
N SER A 106 6.80 2.28 4.17
CA SER A 106 5.44 1.77 4.09
C SER A 106 4.55 2.43 5.15
N THR A 107 3.24 2.40 4.92
CA THR A 107 2.26 2.92 5.89
C THR A 107 2.27 2.14 7.20
N ALA A 108 2.69 0.87 7.18
CA ALA A 108 2.87 0.07 8.39
C ALA A 108 3.95 0.65 9.31
N ARG A 109 5.05 1.15 8.73
CA ARG A 109 6.18 1.74 9.47
C ARG A 109 5.88 3.13 10.02
N LEU A 110 4.74 3.74 9.66
CA LEU A 110 4.25 4.99 10.26
C LEU A 110 3.44 4.78 11.55
N TYR A 111 2.99 3.55 11.83
CA TYR A 111 2.02 3.27 12.90
C TYR A 111 2.43 3.81 14.26
N THR A 112 3.67 3.55 14.69
CA THR A 112 4.13 3.96 16.03
C THR A 112 4.30 5.47 16.12
N PHE A 113 4.81 6.13 15.06
CA PHE A 113 5.05 7.57 15.06
C PHE A 113 3.78 8.41 15.31
N VAL A 114 2.61 7.87 14.97
CA VAL A 114 1.34 8.56 15.11
C VAL A 114 0.55 8.19 16.37
N GLN A 115 1.09 7.33 17.24
CA GLN A 115 0.44 7.00 18.51
C GLN A 115 0.55 8.18 19.48
N PRO A 116 -0.36 8.30 20.47
CA PRO A 116 -0.24 9.30 21.53
C PRO A 116 1.17 9.29 22.14
N ARG A 117 1.75 10.48 22.33
CA ARG A 117 3.13 10.71 22.83
C ARG A 117 4.26 10.42 21.84
N HIS A 118 3.98 10.14 20.56
CA HIS A 118 5.00 10.05 19.51
C HIS A 118 5.03 11.29 18.62
N SER A 119 6.15 11.48 17.90
CA SER A 119 6.51 12.74 17.24
C SER A 119 5.58 13.19 16.11
N LEU A 120 4.89 12.25 15.46
CA LEU A 120 3.95 12.52 14.35
C LEU A 120 2.50 12.30 14.78
N PHE A 121 2.21 12.34 16.09
CA PHE A 121 0.83 12.33 16.57
C PHE A 121 0.04 13.48 15.92
N GLY A 122 -1.10 13.15 15.28
CA GLY A 122 -1.90 14.10 14.48
C GLY A 122 -1.63 14.07 12.97
N LEU A 123 -0.66 13.30 12.49
CA LEU A 123 -0.40 13.14 11.05
C LEU A 123 -1.64 12.67 10.27
N ASN A 124 -2.46 11.80 10.87
CA ASN A 124 -3.73 11.32 10.30
C ASN A 124 -4.78 12.44 10.06
N ASN A 125 -4.62 13.61 10.69
CA ASN A 125 -5.50 14.77 10.49
C ASN A 125 -5.04 15.68 9.34
N SER A 126 -3.85 15.44 8.79
CA SER A 126 -3.34 16.18 7.62
C SER A 126 -3.89 15.61 6.31
N ASN A 127 -3.84 16.40 5.24
CA ASN A 127 -4.19 15.99 3.87
C ASN A 127 -5.50 15.19 3.81
N PRO A 128 -6.65 15.78 4.20
CA PRO A 128 -7.91 15.05 4.25
C PRO A 128 -8.28 14.49 2.87
N PHE A 129 -8.91 13.31 2.86
CA PHE A 129 -9.36 12.70 1.63
C PHE A 129 -10.54 13.47 1.03
N ASN A 130 -10.54 13.72 -0.27
CA ASN A 130 -11.68 14.30 -0.97
C ASN A 130 -12.69 13.21 -1.41
N PRO A 131 -13.89 13.14 -0.80
CA PRO A 131 -14.87 12.07 -1.06
C PRO A 131 -15.44 12.08 -2.49
N THR A 132 -15.31 13.17 -3.26
CA THR A 132 -15.77 13.22 -4.66
C THR A 132 -15.04 12.23 -5.57
N PHE A 133 -13.88 11.74 -5.14
CA PHE A 133 -13.08 10.76 -5.89
C PHE A 133 -13.38 9.32 -5.50
N LEU A 134 -14.51 9.04 -4.86
CA LEU A 134 -15.02 7.68 -4.71
C LEU A 134 -15.86 7.29 -5.92
N SER A 135 -15.79 6.01 -6.29
CA SER A 135 -16.69 5.37 -7.25
C SER A 135 -17.73 4.56 -6.46
N PRO A 136 -19.02 4.64 -6.81
CA PRO A 136 -20.00 3.70 -6.29
C PRO A 136 -19.67 2.28 -6.75
N THR A 137 -20.22 1.28 -6.07
CA THR A 137 -20.06 -0.13 -6.45
C THR A 137 -20.68 -0.46 -7.81
N SER A 138 -21.56 0.40 -8.34
CA SER A 138 -22.08 0.30 -9.71
C SER A 138 -21.09 0.73 -10.80
N GLY A 139 -19.93 1.30 -10.45
CA GLY A 139 -18.76 1.38 -11.33
C GLY A 139 -18.58 2.65 -12.18
N SER A 140 -18.79 3.85 -11.63
CA SER A 140 -18.54 5.11 -12.36
C SER A 140 -17.76 6.15 -11.55
N GLY A 141 -16.86 6.90 -12.20
CA GLY A 141 -16.05 7.93 -11.52
C GLY A 141 -14.83 7.35 -10.81
N GLY A 142 -14.51 7.84 -9.61
CA GLY A 142 -13.37 7.37 -8.81
C GLY A 142 -12.06 8.16 -8.98
N GLY A 143 -12.08 9.29 -9.68
CA GLY A 143 -11.03 10.32 -9.61
C GLY A 143 -9.69 9.97 -10.28
N THR A 144 -9.67 9.18 -11.35
CA THR A 144 -8.45 8.99 -12.16
C THR A 144 -7.89 10.34 -12.64
N ASN A 145 -6.57 10.50 -12.61
CA ASN A 145 -5.84 11.75 -12.89
C ASN A 145 -6.23 12.90 -11.94
N GLN A 146 -6.61 12.58 -10.70
CA GLN A 146 -6.91 13.55 -9.64
C GLN A 146 -6.16 13.17 -8.36
N ILE A 147 -5.76 14.19 -7.60
CA ILE A 147 -5.17 14.01 -6.28
C ILE A 147 -6.28 13.93 -5.24
N ALA A 148 -6.50 12.74 -4.66
CA ALA A 148 -7.51 12.58 -3.64
C ALA A 148 -7.06 12.91 -2.21
N GLY A 149 -5.75 12.90 -1.95
CA GLY A 149 -5.21 12.98 -0.61
C GLY A 149 -5.61 11.78 0.25
N GLY A 150 -5.68 12.00 1.55
CA GLY A 150 -5.96 11.00 2.57
C GLY A 150 -4.68 10.40 3.15
N ILE A 151 -4.50 10.56 4.46
CA ILE A 151 -3.43 9.87 5.20
C ILE A 151 -3.96 8.62 5.88
N ILE A 152 -3.27 7.50 5.69
CA ILE A 152 -3.50 6.23 6.39
C ILE A 152 -2.15 5.69 6.89
N THR A 153 -1.99 5.57 8.21
CA THR A 153 -0.73 5.15 8.85
C THR A 153 -0.77 3.75 9.46
N PHE A 154 -1.60 2.87 8.92
CA PHE A 154 -1.58 1.44 9.21
C PHE A 154 -1.30 0.65 7.93
N GLY A 155 -0.88 -0.61 8.09
CA GLY A 155 -0.35 -1.43 7.00
C GLY A 155 -1.24 -1.55 5.77
N GLY A 156 -0.61 -1.58 4.59
CA GLY A 156 -1.24 -1.77 3.28
C GLY A 156 -0.82 -0.78 2.20
N GLY A 157 -0.07 0.27 2.53
CA GLY A 157 0.55 1.18 1.56
C GLY A 157 2.04 0.93 1.43
N VAL A 158 2.54 0.86 0.20
CA VAL A 158 3.96 0.65 -0.14
C VAL A 158 4.38 1.58 -1.29
N PRO A 159 5.57 2.20 -1.23
CA PRO A 159 6.08 3.03 -2.32
C PRO A 159 6.49 2.17 -3.53
N LEU A 160 6.37 2.75 -4.72
CA LEU A 160 6.72 2.14 -6.00
C LEU A 160 7.98 2.81 -6.56
N TYR A 161 8.94 1.99 -6.97
CA TYR A 161 10.22 2.45 -7.51
C TYR A 161 10.41 1.98 -8.95
N SER A 162 11.03 2.84 -9.74
CA SER A 162 11.55 2.50 -11.06
C SER A 162 12.69 1.48 -10.95
N LEU A 163 13.00 0.81 -12.06
CA LEU A 163 14.16 -0.09 -12.17
C LEU A 163 15.50 0.59 -11.86
N THR A 164 15.57 1.91 -12.02
CA THR A 164 16.74 2.73 -11.70
C THR A 164 16.82 3.16 -10.24
N GLY A 165 15.82 2.81 -9.42
CA GLY A 165 15.83 3.05 -7.97
C GLY A 165 15.26 4.40 -7.53
N SER A 166 14.63 5.16 -8.42
CA SER A 166 13.89 6.37 -8.04
C SER A 166 12.43 6.07 -7.76
N ILE A 167 11.86 6.72 -6.75
CA ILE A 167 10.43 6.63 -6.43
C ILE A 167 9.59 7.24 -7.56
N ILE A 168 8.56 6.53 -7.97
CA ILE A 168 7.65 6.95 -9.07
C ILE A 168 6.17 6.95 -8.66
N GLY A 169 5.85 6.58 -7.42
CA GLY A 169 4.49 6.59 -6.93
C GLY A 169 4.28 5.73 -5.69
N GLY A 170 3.03 5.35 -5.45
CA GLY A 170 2.63 4.53 -4.33
C GLY A 170 1.50 3.58 -4.68
N LEU A 171 1.48 2.42 -4.04
CA LEU A 171 0.43 1.41 -4.10
C LEU A 171 -0.21 1.30 -2.72
N GLY A 172 -1.53 1.22 -2.68
CA GLY A 172 -2.29 0.96 -1.46
C GLY A 172 -3.28 -0.16 -1.65
N VAL A 173 -3.37 -1.05 -0.67
CA VAL A 173 -4.28 -2.18 -0.61
C VAL A 173 -5.10 -2.13 0.68
N SER A 174 -6.40 -2.43 0.59
CA SER A 174 -7.29 -2.46 1.74
C SER A 174 -8.44 -3.44 1.52
N GLY A 175 -8.80 -4.19 2.56
CA GLY A 175 -9.90 -5.15 2.50
C GLY A 175 -9.87 -6.27 3.54
N ASP A 176 -8.79 -6.36 4.31
CA ASP A 176 -8.61 -7.32 5.39
C ASP A 176 -7.96 -6.62 6.60
N THR A 177 -7.30 -7.35 7.49
CA THR A 177 -6.50 -6.76 8.57
C THR A 177 -5.32 -5.96 7.99
N ALA A 178 -4.86 -4.94 8.72
CA ALA A 178 -3.74 -4.10 8.27
C ALA A 178 -2.45 -4.90 7.96
N CYS A 179 -2.22 -6.00 8.68
CA CYS A 179 -1.09 -6.89 8.47
C CYS A 179 -1.23 -7.65 7.13
N THR A 180 -2.42 -8.20 6.86
CA THR A 180 -2.72 -8.89 5.60
C THR A 180 -2.77 -7.92 4.41
N ASP A 181 -3.30 -6.72 4.60
CA ASP A 181 -3.26 -5.65 3.59
C ASP A 181 -1.80 -5.35 3.19
N HIS A 182 -0.89 -5.26 4.16
CA HIS A 182 0.54 -5.03 3.89
C HIS A 182 1.19 -6.21 3.15
N GLU A 183 0.89 -7.45 3.53
CA GLU A 183 1.37 -8.64 2.83
C GLU A 183 0.92 -8.66 1.37
N ILE A 184 -0.35 -8.35 1.09
CA ILE A 184 -0.84 -8.25 -0.29
C ILE A 184 -0.21 -7.07 -1.03
N ALA A 185 -0.08 -5.90 -0.40
CA ALA A 185 0.52 -4.73 -1.03
C ALA A 185 1.96 -4.98 -1.48
N LYS A 186 2.82 -5.55 -0.62
CA LYS A 186 4.21 -5.85 -1.01
C LYS A 186 4.32 -6.94 -2.08
N ARG A 187 3.41 -7.92 -2.08
CA ARG A 187 3.32 -8.95 -3.15
C ARG A 187 2.85 -8.37 -4.48
N VAL A 188 1.85 -7.49 -4.48
CA VAL A 188 1.41 -6.79 -5.70
C VAL A 188 2.54 -5.89 -6.24
N ARG A 189 3.24 -5.16 -5.36
CA ARG A 189 4.43 -4.38 -5.74
C ARG A 189 5.49 -5.26 -6.41
N ASP A 190 5.79 -6.41 -5.81
CA ASP A 190 6.77 -7.38 -6.32
C ASP A 190 6.38 -7.93 -7.70
N LEU A 191 5.14 -8.40 -7.85
CA LEU A 191 4.59 -8.87 -9.13
C LEU A 191 4.61 -7.79 -10.23
N SER A 192 4.46 -6.53 -9.83
CA SER A 192 4.51 -5.41 -10.77
C SER A 192 5.92 -4.97 -11.16
N GLY A 193 6.97 -5.48 -10.50
CA GLY A 193 8.36 -5.12 -10.77
C GLY A 193 8.82 -3.79 -10.14
N HIS A 194 8.11 -3.27 -9.14
CA HIS A 194 8.33 -1.93 -8.57
C HIS A 194 8.93 -1.93 -7.16
N ASN A 195 9.71 -2.95 -6.84
CA ASN A 195 10.36 -3.05 -5.54
C ASN A 195 11.40 -1.91 -5.35
N PRO A 196 11.52 -1.37 -4.14
CA PRO A 196 12.56 -0.40 -3.81
C PRO A 196 13.97 -0.99 -3.92
N PRO A 197 15.02 -0.14 -4.02
CA PRO A 197 16.39 -0.56 -3.77
C PRO A 197 16.49 -1.33 -2.45
N GLY A 198 17.15 -2.48 -2.47
CA GLY A 198 17.20 -3.41 -1.32
C GLY A 198 16.11 -4.49 -1.31
N GLY A 199 15.18 -4.46 -2.27
CA GLY A 199 14.23 -5.55 -2.53
C GLY A 199 12.90 -5.42 -1.78
N PRO A 200 12.02 -6.43 -1.91
CA PRO A 200 10.62 -6.33 -1.49
C PRO A 200 10.40 -6.25 0.03
N LEU A 201 11.43 -6.44 0.85
CA LEU A 201 11.36 -6.49 2.31
C LEU A 201 11.94 -5.25 3.01
N VAL A 202 12.50 -4.27 2.29
CA VAL A 202 13.22 -3.13 2.91
C VAL A 202 12.34 -2.27 3.82
N ASP A 203 11.06 -2.19 3.49
CA ASP A 203 10.01 -1.45 4.20
C ASP A 203 8.94 -2.38 4.79
N ASP A 204 9.28 -3.66 4.98
CA ASP A 204 8.38 -4.65 5.56
C ASP A 204 7.95 -4.20 6.97
N ILE A 205 6.74 -4.60 7.32
CA ILE A 205 6.18 -4.35 8.64
C ILE A 205 7.07 -5.02 9.70
N THR A 206 7.53 -4.23 10.68
CA THR A 206 8.14 -4.73 11.92
C THR A 206 7.07 -4.91 12.99
N TYR A 207 7.14 -5.95 13.82
CA TYR A 207 6.13 -6.28 14.82
C TYR A 207 6.70 -6.28 16.23
N SER A 208 5.97 -5.67 17.16
CA SER A 208 6.42 -5.54 18.54
C SER A 208 6.61 -6.88 19.28
N ALA A 209 5.77 -7.88 18.97
CA ALA A 209 5.83 -9.19 19.63
C ALA A 209 7.05 -10.04 19.22
N PRO A 210 7.32 -10.30 17.93
CA PRO A 210 8.49 -11.09 17.52
C PRO A 210 9.79 -10.29 17.41
N ASP A 211 9.76 -8.97 17.12
CA ASP A 211 10.99 -8.18 16.87
C ASP A 211 11.39 -7.26 18.04
N GLY A 212 10.54 -7.13 19.05
CA GLY A 212 10.71 -6.19 20.14
C GLY A 212 10.25 -4.76 19.79
N PRO A 213 10.25 -3.85 20.77
CA PRO A 213 9.75 -2.49 20.60
C PRO A 213 10.68 -1.61 19.76
N SER A 214 10.11 -0.81 18.86
CA SER A 214 10.82 0.28 18.16
C SER A 214 9.86 1.39 17.72
N VAL A 215 10.40 2.48 17.18
CA VAL A 215 9.60 3.55 16.57
C VAL A 215 8.94 3.15 15.23
N PHE A 216 9.16 1.93 14.74
CA PHE A 216 8.58 1.41 13.50
C PHE A 216 7.65 0.20 13.72
N THR A 217 7.54 -0.31 14.94
CA THR A 217 6.85 -1.58 15.21
C THR A 217 5.34 -1.41 15.30
N HIS A 218 4.64 -2.18 14.48
CA HIS A 218 3.20 -2.35 14.47
C HIS A 218 2.79 -3.47 15.44
N PRO A 219 1.61 -3.44 16.07
CA PRO A 219 1.08 -4.61 16.77
C PRO A 219 0.80 -5.76 15.79
N VAL A 220 0.68 -6.99 16.28
CA VAL A 220 0.10 -8.06 15.47
C VAL A 220 -1.39 -7.82 15.25
N CYS A 221 -1.92 -8.30 14.13
CA CYS A 221 -3.35 -8.32 13.80
C CYS A 221 -3.95 -9.73 14.00
N LEU A 222 -5.26 -9.87 13.76
CA LEU A 222 -5.92 -11.16 13.73
C LEU A 222 -5.28 -12.08 12.66
N ASN A 223 -4.90 -13.30 13.04
CA ASN A 223 -4.23 -14.31 12.21
C ASN A 223 -3.00 -13.76 11.48
N THR A 224 -2.03 -13.18 12.20
CA THR A 224 -0.88 -12.52 11.54
C THR A 224 0.11 -13.53 10.97
N LEU A 225 0.34 -13.43 9.67
CA LEU A 225 1.46 -14.05 8.97
C LEU A 225 2.42 -12.95 8.52
N ARG A 226 3.72 -13.21 8.64
CA ARG A 226 4.79 -12.45 7.99
C ARG A 226 5.44 -13.35 6.96
N ASN A 227 5.39 -13.00 5.68
CA ASN A 227 6.04 -13.77 4.61
C ASN A 227 5.66 -15.27 4.67
N GLY A 228 4.38 -15.57 4.86
CA GLY A 228 3.85 -16.93 4.98
C GLY A 228 4.08 -17.62 6.35
N VAL A 229 4.81 -17.01 7.28
CA VAL A 229 5.10 -17.58 8.61
C VAL A 229 4.13 -17.00 9.64
N PRO A 230 3.37 -17.82 10.38
CA PRO A 230 2.54 -17.34 11.49
C PRO A 230 3.40 -16.75 12.61
N ILE A 231 3.06 -15.55 13.08
CA ILE A 231 3.84 -14.85 14.12
C ILE A 231 3.01 -14.37 15.31
N GLY A 232 1.68 -14.48 15.26
CA GLY A 232 0.85 -14.12 16.38
C GLY A 232 -0.58 -13.78 16.00
N ASN A 233 -1.34 -13.37 17.00
CA ASN A 233 -2.74 -13.02 16.87
C ASN A 233 -3.04 -11.75 17.67
N GLU A 234 -4.04 -11.00 17.24
CA GLU A 234 -4.51 -9.81 17.95
C GLU A 234 -4.90 -10.15 19.40
N ASN A 235 -4.56 -9.25 20.31
CA ASN A 235 -4.89 -9.42 21.72
C ASN A 235 -6.41 -9.40 21.92
N VAL A 236 -6.93 -10.31 22.73
CA VAL A 236 -8.34 -10.30 23.12
C VAL A 236 -8.62 -9.06 23.96
N ALA A 237 -9.69 -8.34 23.66
CA ALA A 237 -10.13 -7.20 24.46
C ALA A 237 -10.43 -7.62 25.92
N SER A 238 -9.92 -6.87 26.88
CA SER A 238 -10.11 -7.11 28.32
C SER A 238 -10.66 -5.88 29.03
N GLY A 239 -11.93 -5.55 28.78
CA GLY A 239 -12.59 -4.33 29.29
C GLY A 239 -12.21 -3.08 28.48
N TYR A 240 -13.20 -2.24 28.18
CA TYR A 240 -13.05 -0.93 27.53
C TYR A 240 -13.34 0.19 28.52
#